data_AF-A0A1V5D3B8-F1
#
_entry.id   AF-A0A1V5D3B8-F1
#
_cell.length_a   1.000
_cell.length_b   1.000
_cell.length_c   1.000
_cell.angle_alpha   90.00
_cell.angle_beta   90.00
_cell.angle_gamma   90.00
#
_symmetry.space_group_name_H-M   'P 1'
#
loop_
_entity.id
_entity.type
_entity.pdbx_description
1 polymer ?
#
loop_
_entity_poly.entity_id
_entity_poly.type
_entity_poly.pdbx_seq_one_letter_code
_entity_poly.pdbx_strand_id
1 'polypeptide(L)'
;MERARKNHDVSLENLGFIVREMVAGLNDSARSITKRSAGLRLPNLQSAVYDIDAPLVRRPAPLERYRREWIDFIGGNKESLDKRAIEFLCWVPEIAIDVRFLACIKSSGIELNRRSLTGLVRSCHWMWESMPPENPSVHIITGFLSRYGGTDQLLQKWRLHFDALLTEYAPRIMADKFLGSGKTIPSFIDEWRIEPQSAFFRKVIKMATATCRNRLDQSRNDLLVLLFRDLLPWPGWNPSDLKKEMGAIILYAPMSNRSRQTIQRFILHFEGLGDPRLSANRTKWLEVPQKAKDRLIRWLNEENPCVFSEHVYQQGKGWVWKQRVSIWDPLSFDNTDQQ
;
A
#
# COMPACT_ATOMS: atom_id res chain seq x y z
N MET A 1 -74.73 0.83 2.12
CA MET A 1 -74.54 0.45 3.53
C MET A 1 -74.25 -1.05 3.49
N GLU A 2 -73.10 -1.60 3.86
CA GLU A 2 -72.28 -1.35 5.04
C GLU A 2 -70.79 -1.62 4.70
N ARG A 3 -69.92 -0.68 5.06
CA ARG A 3 -68.51 -0.97 5.38
C ARG A 3 -68.45 -1.17 6.89
N ALA A 4 -68.09 -2.36 7.35
CA ALA A 4 -67.65 -2.58 8.74
C ALA A 4 -66.66 -3.76 8.76
N ARG A 5 -65.37 -3.45 8.85
CA ARG A 5 -64.54 -3.69 10.06
C ARG A 5 -64.49 -5.16 10.49
N LYS A 6 -63.52 -5.91 9.96
CA LYS A 6 -62.87 -6.98 10.72
C LYS A 6 -61.53 -6.45 11.23
N ASN A 7 -61.54 -6.02 12.49
CA ASN A 7 -60.35 -5.70 13.25
C ASN A 7 -59.51 -6.96 13.39
N HIS A 8 -58.23 -6.87 13.02
CA HIS A 8 -57.21 -7.83 13.43
C HIS A 8 -56.83 -7.52 14.88
N ASP A 9 -57.52 -8.15 15.83
CA ASP A 9 -57.02 -8.24 17.21
C ASP A 9 -55.86 -9.23 17.22
N VAL A 10 -54.66 -8.71 17.03
CA VAL A 10 -53.43 -9.45 17.30
C VAL A 10 -53.33 -9.58 18.82
N SER A 11 -53.66 -10.77 19.33
CA SER A 11 -53.51 -11.11 20.76
C SER A 11 -52.14 -10.66 21.28
N LEU A 12 -52.13 -9.99 22.43
CA LEU A 12 -50.92 -9.52 23.12
C LEU A 12 -49.89 -10.65 23.34
N GLU A 13 -50.35 -11.90 23.43
CA GLU A 13 -49.49 -13.09 23.54
C GLU A 13 -48.70 -13.37 22.25
N ASN A 14 -49.30 -13.13 21.07
CA ASN A 14 -48.62 -13.25 19.78
C ASN A 14 -47.57 -12.15 19.60
N LEU A 15 -47.86 -10.93 20.06
CA LEU A 15 -46.88 -9.85 20.10
C LEU A 15 -45.71 -10.18 21.03
N GLY A 16 -45.99 -10.75 22.20
CA GLY A 16 -44.96 -11.20 23.15
C GLY A 16 -44.10 -12.36 22.61
N PHE A 17 -44.66 -13.22 21.75
CA PHE A 17 -43.90 -14.26 21.06
C PHE A 17 -42.97 -13.65 19.99
N ILE A 18 -43.52 -12.80 19.12
CA ILE A 18 -42.77 -12.13 18.03
C ILE A 18 -41.60 -11.30 18.59
N VAL A 19 -41.83 -10.53 19.66
CA VAL A 19 -40.78 -9.72 20.29
C VAL A 19 -39.67 -10.59 20.87
N ARG A 20 -39.99 -11.72 21.50
CA ARG A 20 -38.99 -12.65 22.03
C ARG A 20 -38.17 -13.32 20.93
N GLU A 21 -38.80 -13.66 19.82
CA GLU A 21 -38.12 -14.24 18.66
C GLU A 21 -37.16 -13.23 18.00
N MET A 22 -37.59 -11.96 17.86
CA MET A 22 -36.74 -10.88 17.36
C MET A 22 -35.55 -10.60 18.29
N VAL A 23 -35.77 -10.61 19.61
CA VAL A 23 -34.70 -10.43 20.60
C VAL A 23 -33.71 -11.60 20.59
N ALA A 24 -34.19 -12.84 20.42
CA ALA A 24 -33.32 -14.01 20.26
C ALA A 24 -32.50 -13.92 18.97
N GLY A 25 -33.12 -13.58 17.84
CA GLY A 25 -32.44 -13.39 16.55
C GLY A 25 -31.42 -12.25 16.56
N LEU A 26 -31.71 -11.15 17.27
CA LEU A 26 -30.77 -10.05 17.48
C LEU A 26 -29.59 -10.46 18.37
N ASN A 27 -29.84 -11.21 19.44
CA ASN A 27 -28.78 -11.70 20.33
C ASN A 27 -27.88 -12.75 19.64
N ASP A 28 -28.44 -13.61 18.80
CA ASP A 28 -27.66 -14.57 18.03
C ASP A 28 -26.87 -13.89 16.90
N SER A 29 -27.45 -12.86 16.27
CA SER A 29 -26.74 -11.99 15.33
C SER A 29 -25.61 -11.24 16.04
N ALA A 30 -25.85 -10.64 17.21
CA ALA A 30 -24.84 -9.95 18.01
C ALA A 30 -23.74 -10.91 18.50
N ARG A 31 -24.08 -12.16 18.84
CA ARG A 31 -23.10 -13.21 19.16
C ARG A 31 -22.26 -13.63 17.94
N SER A 32 -22.86 -13.70 16.75
CA SER A 32 -22.11 -13.92 15.51
C SER A 32 -21.19 -12.72 15.18
N ILE A 33 -21.63 -11.52 15.53
CA ILE A 33 -20.90 -10.23 15.45
C ILE A 33 -19.97 -10.00 16.66
N THR A 34 -19.85 -10.93 17.61
CA THR A 34 -18.82 -10.84 18.66
C THR A 34 -17.84 -12.02 18.66
N LYS A 35 -18.21 -13.15 18.04
CA LYS A 35 -17.35 -14.37 17.98
C LYS A 35 -16.31 -14.42 16.86
N ARG A 36 -16.35 -13.54 15.85
CA ARG A 36 -15.34 -13.49 14.76
C ARG A 36 -14.39 -12.31 14.99
N SER A 37 -13.09 -12.54 14.89
CA SER A 37 -12.09 -11.47 15.00
C SER A 37 -12.33 -10.41 13.93
N ALA A 38 -12.10 -9.14 14.26
CA ALA A 38 -12.32 -8.01 13.35
C ALA A 38 -11.59 -8.18 12.00
N GLY A 39 -10.41 -8.81 12.01
CA GLY A 39 -9.63 -9.11 10.81
C GLY A 39 -10.31 -10.05 9.81
N LEU A 40 -11.23 -10.91 10.24
CA LEU A 40 -12.00 -11.79 9.34
C LEU A 40 -13.30 -11.16 8.81
N ARG A 41 -13.76 -10.06 9.41
CA ARG A 41 -15.04 -9.44 9.03
C ARG A 41 -14.92 -8.48 7.88
N LEU A 42 -13.72 -7.95 7.68
CA LEU A 42 -13.52 -6.77 6.88
C LEU A 42 -12.13 -6.81 6.23
N PRO A 43 -11.80 -7.88 5.46
CA PRO A 43 -10.52 -7.97 4.76
C PRO A 43 -10.28 -6.76 3.83
N ASN A 44 -11.38 -6.11 3.42
CA ASN A 44 -11.37 -4.95 2.54
C ASN A 44 -11.61 -3.62 3.26
N LEU A 45 -11.86 -3.57 4.58
CA LEU A 45 -12.08 -2.28 5.25
C LEU A 45 -10.78 -1.50 5.40
N GLN A 46 -9.66 -2.18 5.65
CA GLN A 46 -8.38 -1.48 5.66
C GLN A 46 -8.08 -0.89 4.28
N SER A 47 -8.30 -1.65 3.20
CA SER A 47 -8.23 -1.15 1.82
C SER A 47 -9.23 0.00 1.57
N ALA A 48 -10.49 -0.15 1.99
CA ALA A 48 -11.53 0.84 1.77
C ALA A 48 -11.33 2.12 2.58
N VAL A 49 -10.79 2.04 3.80
CA VAL A 49 -10.40 3.20 4.61
C VAL A 49 -9.21 3.90 3.96
N TYR A 50 -8.23 3.16 3.43
CA TYR A 50 -7.18 3.75 2.60
C TYR A 50 -7.72 4.39 1.31
N ASP A 51 -8.76 3.81 0.69
CA ASP A 51 -9.40 4.38 -0.51
C ASP A 51 -10.23 5.65 -0.20
N ILE A 52 -10.77 5.75 1.03
CA ILE A 52 -11.53 6.92 1.51
C ILE A 52 -10.60 8.10 1.84
N ASP A 53 -9.45 7.84 2.46
CA ASP A 53 -8.46 8.86 2.83
C ASP A 53 -7.41 9.15 1.74
N ALA A 54 -7.40 8.37 0.65
CA ALA A 54 -6.53 8.66 -0.48
C ALA A 54 -6.93 10.01 -1.11
N PRO A 55 -6.00 10.98 -1.27
CA PRO A 55 -6.32 12.22 -1.98
C PRO A 55 -6.83 11.87 -3.38
N LEU A 56 -8.14 12.09 -3.58
CA LEU A 56 -8.90 11.76 -4.78
C LEU A 56 -8.36 12.52 -5.99
N VAL A 57 -7.30 12.01 -6.60
CA VAL A 57 -6.90 12.44 -7.94
C VAL A 57 -7.88 11.78 -8.91
N ARG A 58 -8.91 12.55 -9.29
CA ARG A 58 -10.00 12.12 -10.16
C ARG A 58 -9.49 11.77 -11.55
N ARG A 59 -9.04 10.52 -11.74
CA ARG A 59 -8.95 9.90 -13.07
C ARG A 59 -10.27 10.19 -13.81
N PRO A 60 -10.25 10.57 -15.09
CA PRO A 60 -11.47 10.63 -15.87
C PRO A 60 -12.22 9.29 -15.76
N ALA A 61 -13.54 9.32 -15.64
CA ALA A 61 -14.33 8.08 -15.66
C ALA A 61 -13.96 7.26 -16.90
N PRO A 62 -13.77 5.92 -16.80
CA PRO A 62 -13.46 5.09 -17.94
C PRO A 62 -14.52 5.27 -19.03
N LEU A 63 -14.08 5.68 -20.22
CA LEU A 63 -14.95 5.89 -21.37
C LEU A 63 -14.47 4.99 -22.49
N GLU A 64 -15.04 3.78 -22.55
CA GLU A 64 -14.72 2.76 -23.57
C GLU A 64 -14.86 3.26 -25.01
N ARG A 65 -15.66 4.31 -25.24
CA ARG A 65 -15.73 4.98 -26.55
C ARG A 65 -14.38 5.53 -27.00
N TYR A 66 -13.56 6.08 -26.11
CA TYR A 66 -12.27 6.68 -26.47
C TYR A 66 -11.18 5.62 -26.69
N ARG A 67 -11.27 4.47 -26.01
CA ARG A 67 -10.44 3.30 -26.34
C ARG A 67 -10.78 2.75 -27.72
N ARG A 68 -12.06 2.67 -28.07
CA ARG A 68 -12.50 2.29 -29.43
C ARG A 68 -12.01 3.29 -30.47
N GLU A 69 -12.13 4.57 -30.20
CA GLU A 69 -11.63 5.62 -31.10
C GLU A 69 -10.11 5.50 -31.35
N TRP A 70 -9.34 5.15 -30.31
CA TRP A 70 -7.91 4.84 -30.46
C TRP A 70 -7.66 3.63 -31.37
N ILE A 71 -8.47 2.57 -31.21
CA ILE A 71 -8.38 1.38 -32.07
C ILE A 71 -8.72 1.73 -33.53
N ASP A 72 -9.78 2.50 -33.75
CA ASP A 72 -10.19 2.95 -35.09
C ASP A 72 -9.11 3.81 -35.74
N PHE A 73 -8.45 4.68 -34.97
CA PHE A 73 -7.33 5.49 -35.42
C PHE A 73 -6.11 4.63 -35.81
N ILE A 74 -5.68 3.67 -34.97
CA ILE A 74 -4.60 2.74 -35.34
C ILE A 74 -4.98 1.92 -36.58
N GLY A 75 -6.25 1.53 -36.69
CA GLY A 75 -6.78 0.73 -37.80
C GLY A 75 -6.92 1.50 -39.12
N GLY A 76 -6.68 2.81 -39.14
CA GLY A 76 -6.85 3.66 -40.32
C GLY A 76 -8.30 4.01 -40.63
N ASN A 77 -9.25 3.64 -39.77
CA ASN A 77 -10.67 3.97 -39.91
C ASN A 77 -10.99 5.41 -39.47
N LYS A 78 -10.05 6.05 -38.77
CA LYS A 78 -10.16 7.45 -38.33
C LYS A 78 -8.84 8.18 -38.57
N GLU A 79 -8.89 9.36 -39.20
CA GLU A 79 -7.71 10.14 -39.54
C GLU A 79 -7.10 10.92 -38.36
N SER A 80 -7.90 11.22 -37.34
CA SER A 80 -7.46 12.01 -36.18
C SER A 80 -8.22 11.64 -34.91
N LEU A 81 -7.63 11.93 -33.75
CA LEU A 81 -8.27 11.74 -32.45
C LEU A 81 -8.94 13.03 -31.98
N ASP A 82 -10.12 12.90 -31.38
CA ASP A 82 -10.80 14.02 -30.75
C ASP A 82 -9.97 14.54 -29.57
N LYS A 83 -9.98 15.86 -29.34
CA LYS A 83 -9.26 16.47 -28.20
C LYS A 83 -9.62 15.82 -26.86
N ARG A 84 -10.90 15.53 -26.62
CA ARG A 84 -11.36 14.85 -25.40
C ARG A 84 -10.89 13.40 -25.31
N ALA A 85 -10.74 12.73 -26.45
CA ALA A 85 -10.15 11.39 -26.49
C ALA A 85 -8.68 11.46 -26.08
N ILE A 86 -7.89 12.39 -26.64
CA ILE A 86 -6.49 12.61 -26.24
C ILE A 86 -6.38 12.88 -24.73
N GLU A 87 -7.20 13.79 -24.20
CA GLU A 87 -7.23 14.10 -22.76
C GLU A 87 -7.52 12.88 -21.89
N PHE A 88 -8.40 11.98 -22.34
CA PHE A 88 -8.71 10.73 -21.65
C PHE A 88 -7.57 9.70 -21.79
N LEU A 89 -7.07 9.49 -23.01
CA LEU A 89 -6.11 8.44 -23.34
C LEU A 89 -4.74 8.66 -22.69
N CYS A 90 -4.39 9.90 -22.37
CA CYS A 90 -3.22 10.22 -21.53
C CYS A 90 -3.26 9.53 -20.15
N TRP A 91 -4.43 9.15 -19.65
CA TRP A 91 -4.61 8.45 -18.37
C TRP A 91 -4.71 6.93 -18.52
N VAL A 92 -4.64 6.40 -19.74
CA VAL A 92 -4.64 4.96 -20.00
C VAL A 92 -3.19 4.50 -20.13
N PRO A 93 -2.64 3.76 -19.15
CA PRO A 93 -1.21 3.49 -19.09
C PRO A 93 -0.63 2.89 -20.37
N GLU A 94 -1.31 1.92 -20.98
CA GLU A 94 -0.84 1.21 -22.16
C GLU A 94 -0.84 2.07 -23.42
N ILE A 95 -1.72 3.07 -23.49
CA ILE A 95 -1.87 3.95 -24.66
C ILE A 95 -1.00 5.19 -24.50
N ALA A 96 -0.97 5.76 -23.29
CA ALA A 96 -0.18 6.94 -22.96
C ALA A 96 1.32 6.77 -23.20
N ILE A 97 1.83 5.54 -23.11
CA ILE A 97 3.22 5.20 -23.39
C ILE A 97 3.44 4.67 -24.80
N ASP A 98 2.40 4.57 -25.63
CA ASP A 98 2.53 4.13 -27.03
C ASP A 98 3.16 5.25 -27.87
N VAL A 99 4.28 4.93 -28.53
CA VAL A 99 5.03 5.89 -29.36
C VAL A 99 4.15 6.45 -30.49
N ARG A 100 3.22 5.66 -31.03
CA ARG A 100 2.29 6.10 -32.09
C ARG A 100 1.30 7.12 -31.56
N PHE A 101 0.80 6.93 -30.33
CA PHE A 101 -0.09 7.88 -29.68
C PHE A 101 0.63 9.20 -29.40
N LEU A 102 1.86 9.12 -28.87
CA LEU A 102 2.68 10.30 -28.61
C LEU A 102 3.08 11.04 -29.89
N ALA A 103 3.35 10.31 -30.98
CA ALA A 103 3.58 10.89 -32.31
C ALA A 103 2.33 11.60 -32.84
N CYS A 104 1.14 11.01 -32.69
CA CYS A 104 -0.15 11.63 -33.04
C CYS A 104 -0.37 12.95 -32.27
N ILE A 105 -0.12 12.97 -30.95
CA ILE A 105 -0.20 14.21 -30.17
C ILE A 105 0.78 15.25 -30.74
N LYS A 106 2.02 14.85 -31.02
CA LYS A 106 3.04 15.77 -31.54
C LYS A 106 2.66 16.34 -32.92
N SER A 107 2.12 15.54 -33.83
CA SER A 107 1.71 15.98 -35.17
C SER A 107 0.43 16.79 -35.18
N SER A 108 -0.47 16.58 -34.21
CA SER A 108 -1.73 17.32 -34.10
C SER A 108 -1.57 18.81 -33.77
N GLY A 109 -0.39 19.23 -33.29
CA GLY A 109 -0.16 20.59 -32.82
C GLY A 109 -0.94 20.96 -31.54
N ILE A 110 -1.64 20.00 -30.92
CA ILE A 110 -2.43 20.23 -29.71
C ILE A 110 -1.49 20.46 -28.52
N GLU A 111 -1.66 21.61 -27.85
CA GLU A 111 -1.04 21.84 -26.57
C GLU A 111 -1.72 21.00 -25.48
N LEU A 112 -0.93 20.17 -24.80
CA LEU A 112 -1.43 19.35 -23.71
C LEU A 112 -1.72 20.22 -22.49
N ASN A 113 -2.96 20.16 -22.02
CA ASN A 113 -3.36 20.83 -20.79
C ASN A 113 -2.73 20.12 -19.57
N ARG A 114 -2.89 20.75 -18.40
CA ARG A 114 -2.40 20.23 -17.12
C ARG A 114 -2.81 18.77 -16.89
N ARG A 115 -4.09 18.45 -17.12
CA ARG A 115 -4.66 17.13 -16.84
C ARG A 115 -4.05 16.05 -17.73
N SER A 116 -3.83 16.33 -19.01
CA SER A 116 -3.18 15.41 -19.94
C SER A 116 -1.73 15.13 -19.53
N LEU A 117 -0.96 16.18 -19.20
CA LEU A 117 0.43 16.03 -18.76
C LEU A 117 0.53 15.21 -17.47
N THR A 118 -0.34 15.47 -16.49
CA THR A 118 -0.43 14.65 -15.28
C THR A 118 -0.75 13.20 -15.60
N GLY A 119 -1.69 12.96 -16.52
CA GLY A 119 -2.03 11.61 -16.98
C GLY A 119 -0.81 10.88 -17.56
N LEU A 120 -0.07 11.51 -18.48
CA LEU A 120 1.10 10.91 -19.12
C LEU A 120 2.16 10.49 -18.10
N VAL A 121 2.54 11.38 -17.17
CA VAL A 121 3.55 11.07 -16.15
C VAL A 121 3.09 9.91 -15.25
N ARG A 122 1.82 9.90 -14.84
CA ARG A 122 1.29 8.82 -14.00
C ARG A 122 1.20 7.50 -14.74
N SER A 123 0.81 7.52 -16.01
CA SER A 123 0.84 6.37 -16.89
C SER A 123 2.26 5.79 -17.00
N CYS A 124 3.28 6.66 -17.11
CA CYS A 124 4.67 6.22 -17.04
C CYS A 124 5.02 5.57 -15.70
N HIS A 125 4.62 6.18 -14.58
CA HIS A 125 4.87 5.63 -13.24
C HIS A 125 4.19 4.27 -13.03
N TRP A 126 3.00 4.08 -13.61
CA TRP A 126 2.28 2.81 -13.56
C TRP A 126 3.02 1.71 -14.33
N MET A 127 3.52 2.03 -15.52
CA MET A 127 4.21 1.09 -16.42
C MET A 127 5.72 1.01 -16.17
N TRP A 128 6.21 1.53 -15.04
CA TRP A 128 7.64 1.70 -14.77
C TRP A 128 8.49 0.43 -14.80
N GLU A 129 7.90 -0.74 -14.51
CA GLU A 129 8.60 -2.03 -14.61
C GLU A 129 8.65 -2.58 -16.02
N SER A 130 7.69 -2.21 -16.87
CA SER A 130 7.56 -2.65 -18.26
C SER A 130 8.20 -1.67 -19.25
N MET A 131 8.65 -0.51 -18.78
CA MET A 131 9.33 0.49 -19.60
C MET A 131 10.81 0.57 -19.23
N PRO A 132 11.71 0.19 -20.16
CA PRO A 132 13.13 0.44 -19.96
C PRO A 132 13.41 1.95 -19.95
N PRO A 133 14.48 2.42 -19.29
CA PRO A 133 14.82 3.83 -19.23
C PRO A 133 15.06 4.48 -20.60
N GLU A 134 15.54 3.71 -21.58
CA GLU A 134 15.79 4.15 -22.95
C GLU A 134 14.50 4.21 -23.80
N ASN A 135 13.33 4.00 -23.20
CA ASN A 135 12.07 4.00 -23.93
C ASN A 135 11.81 5.39 -24.57
N PRO A 136 11.64 5.48 -25.89
CA PRO A 136 11.42 6.75 -26.60
C PRO A 136 10.25 7.58 -26.04
N SER A 137 9.23 6.91 -25.48
CA SER A 137 8.06 7.55 -24.88
C SER A 137 8.43 8.46 -23.72
N VAL A 138 9.42 8.07 -22.91
CA VAL A 138 9.91 8.87 -21.77
C VAL A 138 10.53 10.18 -22.26
N HIS A 139 11.33 10.14 -23.33
CA HIS A 139 11.92 11.34 -23.94
C HIS A 139 10.85 12.26 -24.53
N ILE A 140 9.85 11.69 -25.21
CA ILE A 140 8.76 12.49 -25.80
C ILE A 140 7.93 13.17 -24.70
N ILE A 141 7.59 12.44 -23.62
CA ILE A 141 6.81 12.96 -22.49
C ILE A 141 7.59 14.04 -21.74
N THR A 142 8.89 13.83 -21.52
CA THR A 142 9.79 14.86 -20.96
C THR A 142 9.76 16.12 -21.83
N GLY A 143 9.79 15.95 -23.16
CA GLY A 143 9.66 17.05 -24.12
C GLY A 143 8.30 17.76 -24.10
N PHE A 144 7.20 17.08 -23.78
CA PHE A 144 5.90 17.74 -23.59
C PHE A 144 5.87 18.55 -22.30
N LEU A 145 6.37 18.00 -21.21
CA LEU A 145 6.39 18.66 -19.91
C LEU A 145 7.40 19.83 -19.85
N SER A 146 8.50 19.77 -20.60
CA SER A 146 9.49 20.88 -20.67
C SER A 146 8.91 22.12 -21.37
N ARG A 147 8.00 21.91 -22.32
CA ARG A 147 7.27 22.97 -23.04
C ARG A 147 6.09 23.53 -22.26
N TYR A 148 5.75 22.96 -21.10
CA TYR A 148 4.65 23.48 -20.29
C TYR A 148 4.95 24.91 -19.79
N GLY A 149 4.14 25.87 -20.24
CA GLY A 149 4.24 27.29 -19.88
C GLY A 149 3.15 27.78 -18.91
N GLY A 150 2.32 26.90 -18.38
CA GLY A 150 1.22 27.28 -17.49
C GLY A 150 1.64 27.58 -16.04
N THR A 151 0.66 27.97 -15.22
CA THR A 151 0.85 28.42 -13.83
C THR A 151 0.69 27.30 -12.78
N ASP A 152 0.42 26.07 -13.20
CA ASP A 152 0.24 24.97 -12.26
C ASP A 152 1.55 24.63 -11.53
N GLN A 153 1.54 24.80 -10.21
CA GLN A 153 2.73 24.64 -9.37
C GLN A 153 3.31 23.22 -9.40
N LEU A 154 2.45 22.20 -9.50
CA LEU A 154 2.90 20.80 -9.56
C LEU A 154 3.69 20.56 -10.84
N LEU A 155 3.14 20.98 -11.99
CA LEU A 155 3.82 20.80 -13.28
C LEU A 155 5.09 21.65 -13.39
N GLN A 156 5.11 22.85 -12.81
CA GLN A 156 6.35 23.63 -12.69
C GLN A 156 7.39 22.92 -11.84
N LYS A 157 7.00 22.36 -10.69
CA LYS A 157 7.87 21.55 -9.84
C LYS A 157 8.40 20.33 -10.58
N TRP A 158 7.53 19.60 -11.28
CA TRP A 158 7.94 18.43 -12.07
C TRP A 158 8.89 18.80 -13.20
N ARG A 159 8.66 19.94 -13.86
CA ARG A 159 9.56 20.47 -14.89
C ARG A 159 10.95 20.81 -14.36
N LEU A 160 11.07 21.23 -13.09
CA LEU A 160 12.36 21.49 -12.45
C LEU A 160 13.04 20.21 -11.93
N HIS A 161 12.32 19.09 -11.85
CA HIS A 161 12.77 17.84 -11.23
C HIS A 161 12.48 16.61 -12.11
N PHE A 162 12.76 16.70 -13.40
CA PHE A 162 12.62 15.59 -14.34
C PHE A 162 13.45 14.38 -13.95
N ASP A 163 14.66 14.65 -13.45
CA ASP A 163 15.60 13.67 -12.92
C ASP A 163 14.94 12.75 -11.88
N ALA A 164 14.10 13.33 -11.02
CA ALA A 164 13.38 12.64 -9.97
C ALA A 164 12.08 11.95 -10.45
N LEU A 165 11.64 12.11 -11.70
CA LEU A 165 10.33 11.63 -12.13
C LEU A 165 10.35 10.69 -13.33
N LEU A 166 11.24 10.93 -14.29
CA LEU A 166 11.20 10.32 -15.63
C LEU A 166 12.58 9.86 -16.10
N THR A 167 13.51 9.56 -15.20
CA THR A 167 14.83 8.98 -15.54
C THR A 167 15.01 7.60 -14.93
N GLU A 168 15.97 6.83 -15.42
CA GLU A 168 16.34 5.53 -14.84
C GLU A 168 16.51 5.59 -13.31
N TYR A 169 17.19 6.63 -12.85
CA TYR A 169 17.54 6.84 -11.44
C TYR A 169 16.46 7.57 -10.63
N ALA A 170 15.33 7.92 -11.26
CA ALA A 170 14.25 8.66 -10.62
C ALA A 170 13.75 8.00 -9.31
N PRO A 171 13.56 6.66 -9.22
CA PRO A 171 13.15 6.04 -7.97
C PRO A 171 14.17 6.24 -6.84
N ARG A 172 15.47 6.26 -7.16
CA ARG A 172 16.55 6.47 -6.19
C ARG A 172 16.56 7.91 -5.71
N ILE A 173 16.52 8.85 -6.65
CA ILE A 173 16.47 10.29 -6.35
C ILE A 173 15.24 10.62 -5.50
N MET A 174 14.08 10.02 -5.81
CA MET A 174 12.86 10.20 -5.02
C MET A 174 12.92 9.54 -3.66
N ALA A 175 13.56 8.38 -3.53
CA ALA A 175 13.81 7.77 -2.22
C ALA A 175 14.69 8.68 -1.35
N ASP A 176 15.76 9.23 -1.91
CA ASP A 176 16.65 10.15 -1.19
C ASP A 176 15.91 11.44 -0.80
N LYS A 177 15.09 12.01 -1.70
CA LYS A 177 14.21 13.16 -1.38
C LYS A 177 13.19 12.82 -0.30
N PHE A 178 12.60 11.63 -0.33
CA PHE A 178 11.65 11.17 0.69
C PHE A 178 12.33 11.10 2.06
N LEU A 179 13.44 10.38 2.15
CA LEU A 179 14.22 10.23 3.39
C LEU A 179 14.72 11.59 3.93
N GLY A 180 15.14 12.50 3.04
CA GLY A 180 15.60 13.83 3.43
C GLY A 180 14.49 14.81 3.83
N SER A 181 13.22 14.50 3.52
CA SER A 181 12.09 15.40 3.79
C SER A 181 11.53 15.32 5.21
N GLY A 182 11.78 14.22 5.92
CA GLY A 182 11.15 13.94 7.23
C GLY A 182 9.63 13.76 7.18
N LYS A 183 9.03 13.65 5.99
CA LYS A 183 7.58 13.53 5.80
C LYS A 183 7.11 12.10 5.93
N THR A 184 5.84 11.93 6.30
CA THR A 184 5.16 10.63 6.23
C THR A 184 4.89 10.25 4.77
N ILE A 185 4.68 8.96 4.49
CA ILE A 185 4.36 8.47 3.15
C ILE A 185 3.15 9.22 2.54
N PRO A 186 2.00 9.39 3.22
CA PRO A 186 0.86 10.11 2.65
C PRO A 186 1.17 11.56 2.28
N SER A 187 1.91 12.28 3.15
CA SER A 187 2.29 13.67 2.90
C SER A 187 3.23 13.80 1.69
N PHE A 188 4.19 12.88 1.56
CA PHE A 188 5.12 12.87 0.43
C PHE A 188 4.40 12.52 -0.90
N ILE A 189 3.50 11.55 -0.87
CA ILE A 189 2.68 11.16 -2.02
C ILE A 189 1.81 12.34 -2.49
N ASP A 190 1.16 13.04 -1.57
CA ASP A 190 0.29 14.17 -1.91
C ASP A 190 1.09 15.34 -2.50
N GLU A 191 2.25 15.65 -1.90
CA GLU A 191 3.15 16.70 -2.36
C GLU A 191 3.62 16.46 -3.81
N TRP A 192 3.98 15.23 -4.14
CA TRP A 192 4.49 14.87 -5.46
C TRP A 192 3.39 14.38 -6.42
N ARG A 193 2.15 14.22 -5.94
CA ARG A 193 0.99 13.66 -6.64
C ARG A 193 1.29 12.32 -7.35
N ILE A 194 2.15 11.52 -6.74
CA ILE A 194 2.49 10.18 -7.21
C ILE A 194 1.36 9.22 -6.81
N GLU A 195 1.14 8.18 -7.60
CA GLU A 195 0.17 7.16 -7.24
C GLU A 195 0.81 6.11 -6.32
N PRO A 196 0.28 5.86 -5.11
CA PRO A 196 0.88 4.91 -4.15
C PRO A 196 1.09 3.54 -4.77
N GLN A 197 0.12 3.04 -5.53
CA GLN A 197 0.16 1.70 -6.09
C GLN A 197 0.96 1.58 -7.39
N SER A 198 1.56 2.68 -7.87
CA SER A 198 2.36 2.65 -9.09
C SER A 198 3.61 1.79 -8.93
N ALA A 199 4.07 1.18 -10.02
CA ALA A 199 5.33 0.44 -10.06
C ALA A 199 6.53 1.35 -9.69
N PHE A 200 6.49 2.62 -10.11
CA PHE A 200 7.47 3.63 -9.73
C PHE A 200 7.56 3.81 -8.21
N PHE A 201 6.45 4.08 -7.54
CA PHE A 201 6.46 4.34 -6.10
C PHE A 201 6.83 3.09 -5.28
N ARG A 202 6.44 1.89 -5.74
CA ARG A 202 6.95 0.63 -5.17
C ARG A 202 8.48 0.55 -5.22
N LYS A 203 9.12 0.96 -6.32
CA LYS A 203 10.59 1.04 -6.39
C LYS A 203 11.16 2.10 -5.44
N VAL A 204 10.51 3.26 -5.31
CA VAL A 204 10.89 4.31 -4.34
C VAL A 204 10.90 3.75 -2.92
N ILE A 205 9.83 3.07 -2.49
CA ILE A 205 9.73 2.47 -1.16
C ILE A 205 10.79 1.39 -0.96
N LYS A 206 11.03 0.52 -1.94
CA LYS A 206 12.11 -0.49 -1.88
C LYS A 206 13.48 0.16 -1.67
N MET A 207 13.79 1.22 -2.40
CA MET A 207 15.06 1.93 -2.29
C MET A 207 15.21 2.69 -0.96
N ALA A 208 14.14 3.33 -0.49
CA ALA A 208 14.11 3.99 0.81
C ALA A 208 14.33 2.97 1.95
N THR A 209 13.64 1.82 1.87
CA THR A 209 13.77 0.73 2.85
C THR A 209 15.17 0.14 2.86
N ALA A 210 15.75 -0.13 1.69
CA ALA A 210 17.13 -0.60 1.59
C ALA A 210 18.13 0.42 2.16
N THR A 211 17.88 1.72 1.96
CA THR A 211 18.73 2.79 2.51
C THR A 211 18.63 2.86 4.04
N CYS A 212 17.43 2.75 4.61
CA CYS A 212 17.25 2.66 6.06
C CYS A 212 17.91 1.40 6.62
N ARG A 213 17.74 0.25 5.97
CA ARG A 213 18.39 -1.02 6.34
C ARG A 213 19.91 -0.87 6.40
N ASN A 214 20.51 -0.22 5.40
CA ASN A 214 21.96 -0.04 5.31
C ASN A 214 22.52 0.95 6.35
N ARG A 215 21.67 1.53 7.20
CA ARG A 215 22.03 2.48 8.26
C ARG A 215 21.47 2.05 9.63
N LEU A 216 21.10 0.79 9.80
CA LEU A 216 20.54 0.25 11.06
C LEU A 216 21.51 0.30 12.26
N ASP A 217 22.80 0.43 11.97
CA ASP A 217 23.89 0.58 12.94
C ASP A 217 24.13 2.04 13.36
N GLN A 218 23.58 3.01 12.62
CA GLN A 218 23.74 4.43 12.91
C GLN A 218 22.77 4.86 14.01
N SER A 219 23.21 5.76 14.90
CA SER A 219 22.43 6.29 16.03
C SER A 219 21.25 7.19 15.64
N ARG A 220 20.86 7.21 14.37
CA ARG A 220 19.78 8.02 13.82
C ARG A 220 18.43 7.33 14.05
N ASN A 221 17.81 7.63 15.19
CA ASN A 221 16.52 7.06 15.60
C ASN A 221 15.38 7.35 14.61
N ASP A 222 15.45 8.47 13.88
CA ASP A 222 14.45 8.90 12.89
C ASP A 222 14.29 7.89 11.74
N LEU A 223 15.38 7.33 11.22
CA LEU A 223 15.33 6.34 10.13
C LEU A 223 14.78 4.99 10.59
N LEU A 224 15.07 4.59 11.83
CA LEU A 224 14.50 3.39 12.43
C LEU A 224 12.98 3.54 12.62
N VAL A 225 12.54 4.69 13.15
CA VAL A 225 11.13 5.00 13.29
C VAL A 225 10.45 4.99 11.93
N LEU A 226 11.02 5.66 10.92
CA LEU A 226 10.48 5.66 9.57
C LEU A 226 10.37 4.24 8.98
N LEU A 227 11.39 3.40 9.19
CA LEU A 227 11.42 2.03 8.70
C LEU A 227 10.27 1.19 9.28
N PHE A 228 10.13 1.17 10.60
CA PHE A 228 9.17 0.29 11.27
C PHE A 228 7.76 0.87 11.37
N ARG A 229 7.60 2.19 11.32
CA ARG A 229 6.29 2.86 11.40
C ARG A 229 5.65 3.03 10.03
N ASP A 230 6.43 3.44 9.02
CA ASP A 230 5.87 3.88 7.75
C ASP A 230 6.24 2.91 6.60
N LEU A 231 7.53 2.58 6.43
CA LEU A 231 8.00 1.83 5.25
C LEU A 231 7.58 0.36 5.26
N LEU A 232 7.83 -0.39 6.34
CA LEU A 232 7.49 -1.82 6.42
C LEU A 232 5.98 -2.07 6.52
N PRO A 233 5.18 -1.27 7.25
CA PRO A 233 3.72 -1.43 7.29
C PRO A 233 3.00 -0.96 6.03
N TRP A 234 3.70 -0.38 5.06
CA TRP A 234 3.09 0.17 3.86
C TRP A 234 2.29 -0.90 3.07
N PRO A 235 1.00 -0.68 2.77
CA PRO A 235 0.16 -1.73 2.17
C PRO A 235 0.50 -2.05 0.71
N GLY A 236 1.32 -1.24 0.03
CA GLY A 236 1.68 -1.42 -1.37
C GLY A 236 2.78 -2.46 -1.63
N TRP A 237 3.27 -3.14 -0.60
CA TRP A 237 4.26 -4.21 -0.77
C TRP A 237 3.69 -5.42 -1.51
N ASN A 238 4.48 -5.98 -2.41
CA ASN A 238 4.29 -7.38 -2.79
C ASN A 238 4.68 -8.26 -1.57
N PRO A 239 3.85 -9.24 -1.17
CA PRO A 239 4.13 -10.07 0.01
C PRO A 239 5.49 -10.78 -0.04
N SER A 240 5.91 -11.25 -1.22
CA SER A 240 7.19 -11.94 -1.41
C SER A 240 8.36 -10.97 -1.25
N ASP A 241 8.24 -9.76 -1.80
CA ASP A 241 9.27 -8.73 -1.67
C ASP A 241 9.44 -8.24 -0.23
N LEU A 242 8.33 -8.07 0.50
CA LEU A 242 8.38 -7.71 1.92
C LEU A 242 9.09 -8.78 2.74
N LYS A 243 8.80 -10.06 2.51
CA LYS A 243 9.47 -11.18 3.23
C LYS A 243 10.96 -11.27 2.90
N LYS A 244 11.35 -11.02 1.66
CA LYS A 244 12.77 -10.92 1.26
C LYS A 244 13.44 -9.76 1.98
N GLU A 245 12.79 -8.61 2.05
CA GLU A 245 13.31 -7.42 2.73
C GLU A 245 13.44 -7.64 4.24
N MET A 246 12.45 -8.28 4.89
CA MET A 246 12.53 -8.71 6.29
C MET A 246 13.71 -9.65 6.52
N GLY A 247 13.91 -10.61 5.61
CA GLY A 247 15.08 -11.48 5.64
C GLY A 247 16.39 -10.72 5.56
N ALA A 248 16.48 -9.72 4.68
CA ALA A 248 17.66 -8.87 4.54
C ALA A 248 17.91 -8.01 5.78
N ILE A 249 16.85 -7.47 6.40
CA ILE A 249 16.95 -6.70 7.65
C ILE A 249 17.46 -7.59 8.79
N ILE A 250 16.92 -8.79 8.98
CA ILE A 250 17.39 -9.73 10.01
C ILE A 250 18.86 -10.13 9.78
N LEU A 251 19.25 -10.31 8.53
CA LEU A 251 20.60 -10.71 8.17
C LEU A 251 21.62 -9.57 8.17
N TYR A 252 21.17 -8.32 8.31
CA TYR A 252 22.07 -7.16 8.32
C TYR A 252 23.12 -7.26 9.45
N ALA A 253 24.34 -6.84 9.14
CA ALA A 253 25.47 -6.75 10.05
C ALA A 253 26.38 -5.60 9.61
N PRO A 254 26.88 -4.74 10.52
CA PRO A 254 26.72 -4.80 11.99
C PRO A 254 25.31 -4.38 12.47
N MET A 255 24.86 -4.86 13.64
CA MET A 255 23.55 -4.53 14.20
C MET A 255 23.65 -4.32 15.71
N SER A 256 23.11 -3.20 16.21
CA SER A 256 23.06 -2.92 17.64
C SER A 256 22.01 -3.79 18.36
N ASN A 257 22.17 -4.00 19.68
CA ASN A 257 21.17 -4.71 20.49
C ASN A 257 19.80 -4.01 20.47
N ARG A 258 19.78 -2.67 20.43
CA ARG A 258 18.54 -1.88 20.33
C ARG A 258 17.82 -2.14 19.00
N SER A 259 18.55 -2.12 17.89
CA SER A 259 18.00 -2.42 16.56
C SER A 259 17.47 -3.85 16.51
N ARG A 260 18.22 -4.82 17.07
CA ARG A 260 17.81 -6.22 17.19
C ARG A 260 16.48 -6.37 17.94
N GLN A 261 16.35 -5.77 19.12
CA GLN A 261 15.11 -5.81 19.91
C GLN A 261 13.93 -5.16 19.19
N THR A 262 14.17 -4.06 18.48
CA THR A 262 13.15 -3.38 17.70
C THR A 262 12.64 -4.27 16.57
N ILE A 263 13.55 -4.93 15.84
CA ILE A 263 13.23 -5.90 14.79
C ILE A 263 12.42 -7.08 15.37
N GLN A 264 12.88 -7.65 16.48
CA GLN A 264 12.17 -8.77 17.14
C GLN A 264 10.75 -8.36 17.51
N ARG A 265 10.57 -7.24 18.21
CA ARG A 265 9.24 -6.75 18.62
C ARG A 265 8.34 -6.51 17.42
N PHE A 266 8.84 -5.84 16.38
CA PHE A 266 8.10 -5.60 15.16
C PHE A 266 7.62 -6.91 14.53
N ILE A 267 8.52 -7.86 14.29
CA ILE A 267 8.20 -9.13 13.62
C ILE A 267 7.17 -9.95 14.40
N LEU A 268 7.30 -9.99 15.73
CA LEU A 268 6.39 -10.74 16.59
C LEU A 268 4.95 -10.19 16.56
N HIS A 269 4.76 -8.89 16.31
CA HIS A 269 3.44 -8.25 16.21
C HIS A 269 2.98 -8.06 14.76
N PHE A 270 3.85 -8.27 13.78
CA PHE A 270 3.50 -8.12 12.37
C PHE A 270 2.65 -9.30 11.89
N GLU A 271 1.42 -9.02 11.45
CA GLU A 271 0.42 -10.03 11.06
C GLU A 271 0.95 -10.97 9.96
N GLY A 272 1.76 -10.45 9.03
CA GLY A 272 2.32 -11.19 7.91
C GLY A 272 3.48 -12.15 8.25
N LEU A 273 3.99 -12.16 9.49
CA LEU A 273 5.08 -13.05 9.93
C LEU A 273 4.80 -13.71 11.28
N GLY A 274 4.79 -12.94 12.38
CA GLY A 274 4.68 -13.46 13.75
C GLY A 274 5.88 -14.31 14.20
N ASP A 275 5.77 -14.98 15.36
CA ASP A 275 6.83 -15.84 15.89
C ASP A 275 7.08 -17.08 15.00
N PRO A 276 8.30 -17.26 14.44
CA PRO A 276 8.64 -18.39 13.55
C PRO A 276 8.66 -19.76 14.25
N ARG A 277 8.69 -19.79 15.58
CA ARG A 277 8.72 -21.03 16.38
C ARG A 277 7.33 -21.66 16.51
N LEU A 278 6.28 -20.88 16.30
CA LEU A 278 4.89 -21.35 16.39
C LEU A 278 4.47 -22.04 15.09
N SER A 279 3.87 -23.22 15.21
CA SER A 279 3.35 -23.98 14.07
C SER A 279 2.34 -23.19 13.24
N ALA A 280 1.50 -22.37 13.90
CA ALA A 280 0.50 -21.52 13.26
C ALA A 280 1.10 -20.48 12.28
N ASN A 281 2.36 -20.08 12.46
CA ASN A 281 3.02 -19.11 11.60
C ASN A 281 3.92 -19.76 10.53
N ARG A 282 4.07 -21.09 10.51
CA ARG A 282 5.06 -21.77 9.64
C ARG A 282 4.94 -21.38 8.17
N THR A 283 3.72 -21.22 7.66
CA THR A 283 3.45 -20.85 6.25
C THR A 283 3.79 -19.39 5.94
N LYS A 284 3.67 -18.49 6.93
CA LYS A 284 4.00 -17.07 6.80
C LYS A 284 5.50 -16.86 6.52
N TRP A 285 6.33 -17.76 7.03
CA TRP A 285 7.78 -17.73 6.90
C TRP A 285 8.35 -18.40 5.65
N LEU A 286 7.52 -18.99 4.78
CA LEU A 286 7.99 -19.86 3.68
C LEU A 286 8.88 -19.15 2.64
N GLU A 287 8.64 -17.87 2.38
CA GLU A 287 9.43 -17.07 1.42
C GLU A 287 10.53 -16.24 2.09
N VAL A 288 10.67 -16.33 3.41
CA VAL A 288 11.78 -15.69 4.13
C VAL A 288 13.01 -16.59 4.01
N PRO A 289 14.21 -16.06 3.68
CA PRO A 289 15.43 -16.85 3.63
C PRO A 289 15.66 -17.65 4.92
N GLN A 290 15.94 -18.96 4.78
CA GLN A 290 16.11 -19.85 5.93
C GLN A 290 17.17 -19.35 6.92
N LYS A 291 18.29 -18.80 6.43
CA LYS A 291 19.33 -18.18 7.26
C LYS A 291 18.80 -17.05 8.15
N ALA A 292 17.87 -16.23 7.65
CA ALA A 292 17.26 -15.16 8.41
C ALA A 292 16.36 -15.72 9.51
N LYS A 293 15.54 -16.73 9.16
CA LYS A 293 14.68 -17.44 10.11
C LYS A 293 15.50 -18.05 11.26
N ASP A 294 16.58 -18.77 10.94
CA ASP A 294 17.44 -19.40 11.95
C ASP A 294 18.10 -18.36 12.86
N ARG A 295 18.54 -17.23 12.29
CA ARG A 295 19.12 -16.12 13.06
C ARG A 295 18.12 -15.50 14.01
N LEU A 296 16.87 -15.26 13.56
CA LEU A 296 15.83 -14.73 14.44
C LEU A 296 15.47 -15.72 15.56
N ILE A 297 15.35 -17.02 15.25
CA ILE A 297 15.09 -18.04 16.28
C ILE A 297 16.19 -18.03 17.34
N ARG A 298 17.46 -17.89 16.91
CA ARG A 298 18.59 -17.76 17.84
C ARG A 298 18.43 -16.55 18.76
N TRP A 299 18.14 -15.37 18.20
CA TRP A 299 17.91 -14.15 19.00
C TRP A 299 16.76 -14.32 20.00
N LEU A 300 15.66 -14.96 19.59
CA LEU A 300 14.51 -15.20 20.46
C LEU A 300 14.79 -16.21 21.58
N ASN A 301 15.73 -17.14 21.37
CA ASN A 301 16.15 -18.11 22.38
C ASN A 301 17.16 -17.49 23.37
N GLU A 302 18.01 -16.56 22.91
CA GLU A 302 18.94 -15.81 23.76
C GLU A 302 18.21 -14.93 24.79
N GLU A 303 17.09 -14.32 24.43
CA GLU A 303 16.32 -13.46 25.34
C GLU A 303 15.40 -14.23 26.30
N ASN A 304 15.10 -15.52 26.03
CA ASN A 304 14.13 -16.30 26.79
C ASN A 304 14.41 -17.81 26.74
N PRO A 305 15.41 -18.31 27.47
CA PRO A 305 15.66 -19.75 27.57
C PRO A 305 14.51 -20.54 28.23
N CYS A 306 13.66 -19.90 29.05
CA CYS A 306 12.61 -20.56 29.85
C CYS A 306 11.16 -20.45 29.29
N VAL A 307 10.90 -19.58 28.31
CA VAL A 307 9.53 -19.29 27.83
C VAL A 307 8.97 -20.41 26.96
N PHE A 308 9.81 -21.27 26.37
CA PHE A 308 9.33 -22.39 25.56
C PHE A 308 8.55 -23.43 26.39
N SER A 309 8.82 -23.52 27.69
CA SER A 309 8.23 -24.52 28.60
C SER A 309 6.96 -24.03 29.30
N GLU A 310 6.79 -22.71 29.48
CA GLU A 310 5.67 -22.13 30.26
C GLU A 310 4.39 -21.89 29.44
N HIS A 311 4.44 -22.06 28.11
CA HIS A 311 3.30 -21.76 27.21
C HIS A 311 2.52 -23.01 26.80
N VAL A 312 2.89 -24.16 27.36
CA VAL A 312 2.23 -25.45 27.11
C VAL A 312 1.85 -26.02 28.47
N TYR A 313 0.58 -25.85 28.86
CA TYR A 313 0.04 -26.59 30.01
C TYR A 313 -0.86 -27.70 29.52
N GLN A 314 -0.80 -28.84 30.21
CA GLN A 314 -1.62 -29.99 29.91
C GLN A 314 -3.03 -29.72 30.45
N GLN A 315 -4.02 -29.68 29.55
CA GLN A 315 -5.43 -29.58 29.91
C GLN A 315 -6.13 -30.87 29.45
N GLY A 316 -6.33 -31.81 30.37
CA GLY A 316 -6.83 -33.15 30.06
C GLY A 316 -5.80 -34.00 29.28
N LYS A 317 -6.22 -34.68 28.20
CA LYS A 317 -5.32 -35.49 27.34
C LYS A 317 -4.57 -34.68 26.28
N GLY A 318 -4.61 -33.35 26.33
CA GLY A 318 -4.04 -32.48 25.29
C GLY A 318 -3.25 -31.30 25.85
N TRP A 319 -2.41 -30.71 25.00
CA TRP A 319 -1.59 -29.54 25.28
C TRP A 319 -2.26 -28.28 24.74
N VAL A 320 -2.40 -27.23 25.57
CA VAL A 320 -3.09 -25.99 25.22
C VAL A 320 -2.12 -24.80 25.33
N TRP A 321 -2.24 -23.85 24.38
CA TRP A 321 -1.43 -22.64 24.27
C TRP A 321 -2.20 -21.39 24.73
N LYS A 322 -1.55 -20.50 25.49
CA LYS A 322 -2.09 -19.18 25.85
C LYS A 322 -1.21 -18.06 25.29
N GLN A 323 -1.80 -17.20 24.45
CA GLN A 323 -1.11 -16.05 23.86
C GLN A 323 -1.08 -14.88 24.85
N ARG A 324 0.09 -14.32 25.14
CA ARG A 324 0.18 -13.00 25.78
C ARG A 324 -0.21 -11.94 24.75
N VAL A 325 -1.30 -11.23 25.01
CA VAL A 325 -1.68 -10.02 24.28
C VAL A 325 -0.96 -8.86 24.97
N SER A 326 0.25 -8.50 24.50
CA SER A 326 0.75 -7.15 24.75
C SER A 326 0.22 -6.24 23.66
N ILE A 327 -0.58 -5.24 24.05
CA ILE A 327 -1.05 -4.21 23.14
C ILE A 327 0.17 -3.36 22.76
N TRP A 328 0.61 -3.47 21.51
CA TRP A 328 1.72 -2.69 20.98
C TRP A 328 1.23 -1.30 20.56
N ASP A 329 1.90 -0.26 21.05
CA ASP A 329 1.72 1.11 20.59
C ASP A 329 2.96 1.55 19.79
N PRO A 330 2.84 1.81 18.47
CA PRO A 330 3.90 2.41 17.65
C PRO A 330 4.32 3.80 18.10
N LEU A 331 3.69 4.42 19.10
CA LEU A 331 4.05 5.73 19.63
C LEU A 331 4.91 5.64 20.92
N SER A 332 5.15 4.44 21.43
CA SER A 332 5.99 4.22 22.62
C SER A 332 7.50 4.49 22.41
N PHE A 333 7.91 4.96 21.24
CA PHE A 333 9.31 5.29 20.92
C PHE A 333 9.86 6.50 21.68
N ASP A 334 9.00 7.33 22.31
CA ASP A 334 9.40 8.62 22.89
C ASP A 334 9.79 8.59 24.39
N ASN A 335 9.64 7.46 25.10
CA ASN A 335 9.75 7.46 26.58
C ASN A 335 10.78 6.49 27.19
N THR A 336 11.98 6.36 26.61
CA THR A 336 13.08 5.62 27.29
C THR A 336 14.39 6.37 27.47
N ASP A 337 14.45 7.67 27.17
CA ASP A 337 15.63 8.50 27.45
C ASP A 337 15.34 9.49 28.59
N GLN A 338 14.91 8.97 29.75
CA GLN A 338 15.07 9.62 31.06
C GLN A 338 15.19 8.54 32.14
N GLN A 339 16.39 8.01 32.33
CA GLN A 339 16.89 7.55 33.64
C GLN A 339 18.41 7.43 33.64
#